data_AF-A0A354XWW6-F1
#
_entry.id   AF-A0A354XWW6-F1
#
_cell.length_a   1.000
_cell.length_b   1.000
_cell.length_c   1.000
_cell.angle_alpha   90.00
_cell.angle_beta   90.00
_cell.angle_gamma   90.00
#
_symmetry.space_group_name_H-M   'P 1'
#
loop_
_entity.id
_entity.type
_entity.pdbx_description
1 polymer ?
#
loop_
_entity_poly.entity_id
_entity_poly.type
_entity_poly.pdbx_seq_one_letter_code
_entity_poly.pdbx_strand_id
1 'polypeptide(L)'
;MYWKFPHKARKKISAELHEVIPLETKSLTPVAAFKNFSIFVDKYAVQYPFLKRFKAVRNIGYFTYLEYPAEIQRIIYSTNWVERLNRDYKRVLKMRGAMPSAESVIALMGAVAIEKENGTYSYPVSVFREVEELKRKE
;
A
#
# COMPACT_ATOMS: atom_id res chain seq x y z
N MET A 1 -7.79 5.41 4.82
CA MET A 1 -8.00 6.86 5.09
C MET A 1 -9.41 7.34 4.75
N TYR A 2 -10.04 6.78 3.72
CA TYR A 2 -11.30 7.25 3.13
C TYR A 2 -12.55 7.25 4.02
N TRP A 3 -12.65 6.37 5.02
CA TRP A 3 -13.84 6.30 5.88
C TRP A 3 -13.98 7.52 6.81
N LYS A 4 -12.88 8.24 7.10
CA LYS A 4 -12.87 9.42 7.97
C LYS A 4 -13.41 10.69 7.30
N PHE A 5 -13.61 10.68 5.97
CA PHE A 5 -14.19 11.81 5.25
C PHE A 5 -15.72 11.60 5.08
N PRO A 6 -16.53 12.67 5.11
CA PRO A 6 -17.95 12.62 4.76
C PRO A 6 -18.18 12.15 3.34
N HIS A 7 -19.25 11.38 3.09
CA HIS A 7 -19.53 10.76 1.78
C HIS A 7 -19.50 11.76 0.62
N LYS A 8 -20.11 12.94 0.79
CA LYS A 8 -20.16 14.01 -0.22
C LYS A 8 -18.76 14.56 -0.57
N ALA A 9 -17.84 14.59 0.39
CA ALA A 9 -16.49 15.14 0.19
C ALA A 9 -15.48 14.09 -0.31
N ARG A 10 -15.74 12.79 -0.06
CA ARG A 10 -14.82 11.69 -0.41
C ARG A 10 -14.37 11.71 -1.86
N LYS A 11 -15.30 11.87 -2.81
CA LYS A 11 -14.99 11.80 -4.26
C LYS A 11 -14.01 12.90 -4.67
N LYS A 12 -14.28 14.14 -4.24
CA LYS A 12 -13.42 15.31 -4.52
C LYS A 12 -12.05 15.15 -3.87
N ILE A 13 -12.02 14.82 -2.58
CA ILE A 13 -10.76 14.67 -1.83
C ILE A 13 -9.92 13.53 -2.39
N SER A 14 -10.54 12.42 -2.82
CA SER A 14 -9.82 11.31 -3.45
C SER A 14 -9.19 11.73 -4.76
N ALA A 15 -9.91 12.44 -5.63
CA ALA A 15 -9.37 12.93 -6.90
C ALA A 15 -8.16 13.85 -6.68
N GLU A 16 -8.28 14.85 -5.80
CA GLU A 16 -7.16 15.74 -5.47
C GLU A 16 -5.99 14.97 -4.82
N LEU A 17 -6.27 13.96 -4.00
CA LEU A 17 -5.22 13.13 -3.41
C LEU A 17 -4.46 12.32 -4.46
N HIS A 18 -5.13 11.82 -5.49
CA HIS A 18 -4.47 11.10 -6.61
C HIS A 18 -3.57 12.01 -7.42
N GLU A 19 -3.91 13.29 -7.58
CA GLU A 19 -3.05 14.26 -8.26
C GLU A 19 -1.78 14.58 -7.46
N VAL A 20 -1.91 14.61 -6.13
CA VAL A 20 -0.83 14.97 -5.19
C VAL A 20 0.12 13.81 -4.90
N ILE A 21 -0.33 12.56 -5.11
CA ILE A 21 0.48 11.35 -4.99
C ILE A 21 0.74 10.83 -6.41
N PRO A 22 1.78 11.35 -7.09
CA PRO A 22 2.03 11.00 -8.48
C PRO A 22 2.49 9.55 -8.60
N LEU A 23 2.14 8.94 -9.72
CA LEU A 23 2.63 7.65 -10.15
C LEU A 23 3.34 7.82 -11.49
N GLU A 24 4.37 7.03 -11.73
CA GLU A 24 5.08 6.94 -13.02
C GLU A 24 5.78 8.24 -13.44
N THR A 25 5.93 9.18 -12.51
CA THR A 25 6.55 10.48 -12.76
C THR A 25 8.05 10.38 -12.52
N LYS A 26 8.84 10.34 -13.60
CA LYS A 26 10.30 10.17 -13.53
C LYS A 26 11.07 11.36 -12.93
N SER A 27 10.46 12.53 -12.82
CA SER A 27 11.18 13.78 -12.51
C SER A 27 10.91 14.36 -11.12
N LEU A 28 9.94 13.83 -10.37
CA LEU A 28 9.56 14.42 -9.08
C LEU A 28 10.34 13.76 -7.94
N THR A 29 11.12 14.57 -7.23
CA THR A 29 11.86 14.09 -6.05
C THR A 29 10.90 13.84 -4.87
N PRO A 30 11.22 12.91 -3.96
CA PRO A 30 10.40 12.64 -2.77
C PRO A 30 10.11 13.88 -1.93
N VAL A 31 11.10 14.78 -1.82
CA VAL A 31 10.97 16.05 -1.09
C VAL A 31 9.98 17.00 -1.75
N ALA A 32 10.03 17.13 -3.09
CA ALA A 32 9.09 17.95 -3.84
C ALA A 32 7.65 17.39 -3.76
N ALA A 33 7.50 16.08 -3.87
CA ALA A 33 6.21 15.40 -3.69
C ALA A 33 5.64 15.62 -2.29
N PHE A 34 6.46 15.49 -1.25
CA PHE A 34 6.06 15.76 0.13
C PHE A 34 5.66 17.23 0.35
N LYS A 35 6.32 18.18 -0.33
CA LYS A 35 5.93 19.59 -0.29
C LYS A 35 4.54 19.81 -0.90
N ASN A 36 4.27 19.22 -2.07
CA ASN A 36 2.94 19.28 -2.71
C ASN A 36 1.87 18.65 -1.80
N PHE A 37 2.19 17.52 -1.18
CA PHE A 37 1.32 16.87 -0.22
C PHE A 37 1.09 17.68 1.05
N SER A 38 2.09 18.43 1.52
CA SER A 38 1.93 19.33 2.66
C SER A 38 0.95 20.47 2.34
N ILE A 39 0.97 21.01 1.12
CA ILE A 39 0.01 22.03 0.67
C ILE A 39 -1.42 21.46 0.67
N PHE A 40 -1.59 20.24 0.16
CA PHE A 40 -2.87 19.53 0.23
C PHE A 40 -3.34 19.33 1.67
N VAL A 41 -2.43 18.91 2.56
CA VAL A 41 -2.76 18.74 3.98
C VAL A 41 -3.20 20.06 4.60
N ASP A 42 -2.51 21.18 4.33
CA ASP A 42 -2.87 22.48 4.88
C ASP A 42 -4.26 22.95 4.43
N LYS A 43 -4.60 22.74 3.15
CA LYS A 43 -5.93 23.03 2.60
C LYS A 43 -7.04 22.31 3.35
N TYR A 44 -6.84 21.04 3.70
CA TYR A 44 -7.87 20.21 4.33
C TYR A 44 -7.76 20.13 5.85
N ALA A 45 -6.64 20.54 6.46
CA ALA A 45 -6.40 20.49 7.90
C ALA A 45 -7.33 21.42 8.70
N VAL A 46 -7.91 22.44 8.06
CA VAL A 46 -8.91 23.33 8.68
C VAL A 46 -10.18 22.55 9.02
N GLN A 47 -10.69 21.76 8.07
CA GLN A 47 -11.89 20.94 8.26
C GLN A 47 -11.59 19.59 8.91
N TYR A 48 -10.38 19.07 8.69
CA TYR A 48 -9.96 17.75 9.14
C TYR A 48 -8.62 17.83 9.90
N PRO A 49 -8.62 18.28 11.17
CA PRO A 49 -7.39 18.52 11.94
C PRO A 49 -6.48 17.30 12.08
N PHE A 50 -7.03 16.08 12.00
CA PHE A 50 -6.25 14.84 12.04
C PHE A 50 -5.23 14.73 10.90
N LEU A 51 -5.40 15.50 9.80
CA LEU A 51 -4.48 15.49 8.69
C LEU A 51 -3.12 16.12 9.02
N LYS A 52 -3.07 17.04 10.00
CA LYS A 52 -1.83 17.75 10.38
C LYS A 52 -0.67 16.81 10.70
N ARG A 53 -0.95 15.62 11.28
CA ARG A 53 0.06 14.60 11.59
C ARG A 53 0.83 14.09 10.36
N PHE A 54 0.25 14.23 9.18
CA PHE A 54 0.87 13.78 7.93
C PHE A 54 1.96 14.73 7.43
N LYS A 55 2.06 15.97 7.97
CA LYS A 55 3.16 16.91 7.72
C LYS A 55 4.43 16.65 8.55
N ALA A 56 4.45 15.64 9.41
CA ALA A 56 5.67 15.32 10.16
C ALA A 56 6.83 14.98 9.20
N VAL A 57 8.03 15.50 9.48
CA VAL A 57 9.22 15.35 8.62
C VAL A 57 9.51 13.89 8.28
N ARG A 58 9.29 12.97 9.23
CA ARG A 58 9.47 11.52 9.01
C ARG A 58 8.65 10.97 7.83
N ASN A 59 7.53 11.61 7.51
CA ASN A 59 6.61 11.15 6.47
C ASN A 59 7.09 11.49 5.05
N ILE A 60 8.21 12.21 4.90
CA ILE A 60 8.94 12.30 3.63
C ILE A 60 9.27 10.89 3.12
N GLY A 61 9.55 9.96 4.04
CA GLY A 61 9.79 8.55 3.73
C GLY A 61 8.64 7.83 3.02
N TYR A 62 7.41 8.38 3.04
CA TYR A 62 6.30 7.81 2.27
C TYR A 62 6.41 8.05 0.77
N PHE A 63 7.29 8.97 0.33
CA PHE A 63 7.47 9.33 -1.07
C PHE A 63 8.75 8.73 -1.68
N THR A 64 9.50 7.90 -0.94
CA THR A 64 10.70 7.20 -1.47
C THR A 64 10.36 6.24 -2.60
N TYR A 65 9.10 5.81 -2.73
CA TYR A 65 8.68 5.00 -3.86
C TYR A 65 8.93 5.68 -5.22
N LEU A 66 9.01 7.02 -5.27
CA LEU A 66 9.30 7.77 -6.50
C LEU A 66 10.71 7.53 -7.05
N GLU A 67 11.61 7.01 -6.22
CA GLU A 67 12.98 6.65 -6.62
C GLU A 67 13.02 5.33 -7.41
N TYR A 68 11.92 4.55 -7.40
CA TYR A 68 11.82 3.29 -8.13
C TYR A 68 11.30 3.49 -9.57
N PRO A 69 11.58 2.54 -10.49
CA PRO A 69 10.99 2.53 -11.83
C PRO A 69 9.46 2.55 -11.81
N ALA A 70 8.84 3.10 -12.85
CA ALA A 70 7.39 3.33 -12.95
C ALA A 70 6.58 2.02 -12.73
N GLU A 71 7.10 0.91 -13.21
CA GLU A 71 6.48 -0.40 -13.11
C GLU A 71 6.45 -0.89 -11.65
N ILE A 72 7.49 -0.58 -10.87
CA ILE A 72 7.57 -0.90 -9.45
C ILE A 72 6.70 0.05 -8.63
N GLN A 73 6.61 1.33 -9.01
CA GLN A 73 5.71 2.28 -8.35
C GLN A 73 4.25 1.80 -8.40
N ARG A 74 3.80 1.27 -9.55
CA ARG A 74 2.44 0.68 -9.69
C ARG A 74 2.20 -0.46 -8.72
N ILE A 75 3.22 -1.30 -8.49
CA ILE A 75 3.14 -2.44 -7.58
C ILE A 75 3.09 -1.96 -6.12
N ILE A 76 3.96 -1.02 -5.73
CA ILE A 76 3.98 -0.42 -4.39
C ILE A 76 2.65 0.27 -4.06
N TYR A 77 2.08 0.98 -5.04
CA TYR A 77 0.82 1.69 -4.87
C TYR A 77 -0.39 0.76 -4.70
N SER A 78 -0.34 -0.44 -5.28
CA SER A 78 -1.43 -1.40 -5.21
C SER A 78 -1.46 -2.12 -3.86
N THR A 79 -2.61 -2.10 -3.18
CA THR A 79 -2.84 -2.93 -1.99
C THR A 79 -3.40 -4.31 -2.33
N ASN A 80 -3.61 -4.63 -3.61
CA ASN A 80 -4.30 -5.84 -4.05
C ASN A 80 -3.66 -7.12 -3.52
N TRP A 81 -2.33 -7.20 -3.47
CA TRP A 81 -1.62 -8.41 -3.05
C TRP A 81 -1.82 -8.68 -1.55
N VAL A 82 -1.60 -7.66 -0.71
CA VAL A 82 -1.79 -7.78 0.74
C VAL A 82 -3.27 -7.96 1.09
N GLU A 83 -4.18 -7.31 0.37
CA GLU A 83 -5.63 -7.49 0.58
C GLU A 83 -6.11 -8.88 0.18
N ARG A 84 -5.57 -9.45 -0.92
CA ARG A 84 -5.88 -10.82 -1.34
C ARG A 84 -5.41 -11.82 -0.30
N LEU A 85 -4.17 -11.70 0.18
CA LEU A 85 -3.65 -12.57 1.24
C LEU A 85 -4.46 -12.45 2.54
N ASN A 86 -4.75 -11.22 2.99
CA ASN A 86 -5.57 -10.98 4.18
C ASN A 86 -6.99 -11.54 4.04
N ARG A 87 -7.56 -11.54 2.83
CA ARG A 87 -8.87 -12.15 2.56
C ARG A 87 -8.83 -13.66 2.75
N ASP A 88 -7.78 -14.31 2.28
CA ASP A 88 -7.60 -15.75 2.43
C ASP A 88 -7.41 -16.13 3.90
N TYR A 89 -6.56 -15.40 4.65
CA TYR A 89 -6.45 -15.59 6.10
C TYR A 89 -7.78 -15.42 6.83
N LYS A 90 -8.54 -14.36 6.52
CA LYS A 90 -9.85 -14.12 7.14
C LYS A 90 -10.84 -15.23 6.82
N ARG A 91 -10.86 -15.78 5.60
CA ARG A 91 -11.74 -16.89 5.22
C ARG A 91 -11.48 -18.13 6.10
N VAL A 92 -10.20 -18.49 6.24
CA VAL A 92 -9.75 -19.69 6.94
C VAL A 92 -9.97 -19.58 8.46
N LEU A 93 -9.78 -18.38 9.02
CA LEU A 93 -10.07 -18.11 10.44
C LEU A 93 -11.59 -18.07 10.71
N LYS A 94 -12.38 -17.43 9.84
CA LYS A 94 -13.84 -17.31 10.02
C LYS A 94 -14.53 -18.68 10.12
N MET A 95 -14.04 -19.68 9.39
CA MET A 95 -14.59 -21.04 9.43
C MET A 95 -14.31 -21.78 10.75
N ARG A 96 -13.23 -21.45 11.46
CA ARG A 96 -12.81 -22.15 12.69
C ARG A 96 -13.40 -21.55 13.96
N GLY A 97 -13.76 -20.26 13.94
CA GLY A 97 -14.33 -19.59 15.11
C GLY A 97 -13.27 -19.34 16.18
N ALA A 98 -13.44 -19.95 17.36
CA ALA A 98 -12.48 -19.81 18.46
C ALA A 98 -11.25 -20.68 18.22
N MET A 99 -10.06 -20.10 18.39
CA MET A 99 -8.79 -20.80 18.24
C MET A 99 -8.26 -21.22 19.61
N PRO A 100 -7.65 -22.41 19.75
CA PRO A 100 -7.22 -22.94 21.03
C PRO A 100 -5.98 -22.23 21.60
N SER A 101 -5.13 -21.64 20.75
CA SER A 101 -3.96 -20.86 21.17
C SER A 101 -3.47 -19.91 20.05
N ALA A 102 -2.56 -18.99 20.39
CA ALA A 102 -1.94 -18.10 19.40
C ALA A 102 -1.04 -18.88 18.41
N GLU A 103 -0.34 -19.90 18.88
CA GLU A 103 0.50 -20.78 18.07
C GLU A 103 -0.34 -21.49 16.99
N SER A 104 -1.56 -21.89 17.34
CA SER A 104 -2.50 -22.52 16.41
C SER A 104 -2.92 -21.58 15.29
N VAL A 105 -3.03 -20.28 15.58
CA VAL A 105 -3.28 -19.23 14.57
C VAL A 105 -2.09 -19.08 13.63
N ILE A 106 -0.87 -19.02 14.20
CA ILE A 106 0.36 -18.87 13.42
C ILE A 106 0.55 -20.08 12.49
N ALA A 107 0.40 -21.30 13.00
CA ALA A 107 0.51 -22.52 12.20
C ALA A 107 -0.48 -22.54 11.03
N LEU A 108 -1.72 -22.11 11.28
CA LEU A 108 -2.76 -22.04 10.27
C LEU A 108 -2.50 -20.96 9.21
N MET A 109 -2.11 -19.75 9.64
CA MET A 109 -1.74 -18.67 8.71
C MET A 109 -0.51 -19.07 7.89
N GLY A 110 0.46 -19.76 8.51
CA GLY A 110 1.63 -20.32 7.83
C GLY A 110 1.25 -21.34 6.77
N ALA A 111 0.33 -22.27 7.07
CA ALA A 111 -0.16 -23.24 6.08
C ALA A 111 -0.80 -22.56 4.86
N VAL A 112 -1.62 -21.52 5.08
CA VAL A 112 -2.22 -20.73 3.98
C VAL A 112 -1.14 -19.99 3.18
N ALA A 113 -0.12 -19.43 3.84
CA ALA A 113 0.99 -18.76 3.16
C ALA A 113 1.76 -19.73 2.25
N ILE A 114 2.08 -20.92 2.74
CA ILE A 114 2.77 -21.98 1.98
C ILE A 114 1.93 -22.41 0.77
N GLU A 115 0.63 -22.62 0.95
CA GLU A 115 -0.28 -22.97 -0.15
C GLU A 115 -0.30 -21.89 -1.24
N LYS A 116 -0.30 -20.61 -0.83
CA LYS A 116 -0.30 -19.47 -1.76
C LYS A 116 1.01 -19.37 -2.54
N GLU A 117 2.14 -19.55 -1.86
CA GLU A 117 3.47 -19.55 -2.47
C GLU A 117 3.61 -20.67 -3.49
N ASN A 118 3.30 -21.91 -3.10
CA ASN A 118 3.48 -23.08 -3.95
C ASN A 118 2.46 -23.18 -5.08
N GLY A 119 1.26 -22.61 -4.89
CA GLY A 119 0.19 -22.62 -5.89
C GLY A 119 0.13 -21.32 -6.68
N THR A 120 -0.52 -20.31 -6.11
CA THR A 120 -0.90 -19.06 -6.80
C THR A 120 0.30 -18.20 -7.22
N TYR A 121 1.35 -18.15 -6.40
CA TYR A 121 2.53 -17.30 -6.60
C TYR A 121 3.77 -18.08 -7.03
N SER A 122 3.58 -19.30 -7.54
CA SER A 122 4.65 -20.17 -8.03
C SER A 122 5.43 -19.56 -9.21
N TYR A 123 4.81 -18.64 -9.95
CA TYR A 123 5.42 -17.96 -11.08
C TYR A 123 5.92 -16.57 -10.71
N PRO A 124 7.10 -16.17 -11.23
CA PRO A 124 7.62 -14.84 -10.99
C PRO A 124 6.74 -13.78 -11.63
N VAL A 125 6.60 -12.65 -10.95
CA VAL A 125 5.89 -11.48 -11.45
C VAL A 125 6.59 -10.99 -12.73
N SER A 126 5.84 -10.91 -13.83
CA SER A 126 6.39 -10.56 -15.15
C SER A 126 7.14 -9.22 -15.14
N VAL A 127 6.59 -8.23 -14.43
CA VAL A 127 7.17 -6.90 -14.27
C VAL A 127 8.58 -6.94 -13.68
N PHE A 128 8.86 -7.85 -12.74
CA PHE A 128 10.19 -7.95 -12.13
C PHE A 128 11.25 -8.52 -13.07
N ARG A 129 10.87 -9.13 -14.19
CA ARG A 129 11.82 -9.61 -15.20
C ARG A 129 12.48 -8.45 -15.96
N GLU A 130 11.79 -7.33 -16.08
CA GLU A 130 12.25 -6.14 -16.80
C GLU A 130 13.14 -5.24 -15.93
N VAL A 131 13.13 -5.43 -14.61
CA VAL A 131 13.90 -4.62 -13.65
C VAL A 131 15.16 -5.38 -13.25
N GLU A 132 16.31 -4.92 -13.75
CA GLU A 132 17.62 -5.57 -13.60
C GLU A 132 17.96 -5.92 -12.14
N GLU A 133 17.67 -5.00 -11.21
CA GLU A 133 17.96 -5.11 -9.78
C GLU A 133 17.13 -6.18 -9.07
N LEU A 134 15.98 -6.56 -9.65
CA LEU A 134 15.01 -7.50 -9.09
C LEU A 134 14.97 -8.83 -9.85
N LYS A 135 15.85 -9.02 -10.83
CA LYS A 135 16.02 -10.31 -11.49
C LYS A 135 16.48 -11.33 -10.46
N ARG A 136 15.83 -12.51 -10.47
CA ARG A 136 16.26 -13.63 -9.63
C ARG A 136 17.69 -13.99 -10.05
N LYS A 137 18.62 -13.98 -9.10
CA LYS A 137 19.95 -14.57 -9.33
C LYS A 137 19.72 -16.06 -9.51
N GLU A 138 20.13 -16.58 -10.67
CA GLU A 138 20.12 -18.01 -10.97
C GLU A 138 21.05 -18.78 -10.03
#